data_AF-Q0CNL4-F1
#
_entry.id   AF-Q0CNL4-F1
#
_cell.length_a   1.000
_cell.length_b   1.000
_cell.length_c   1.000
_cell.angle_alpha   90.00
_cell.angle_beta   90.00
_cell.angle_gamma   90.00
#
_symmetry.space_group_name_H-M   'P 1'
#
loop_
_entity.id
_entity.type
_entity.pdbx_description
1 polymer ?
#
loop_
_entity_poly.entity_id
_entity_poly.type
_entity_poly.pdbx_seq_one_letter_code
_entity_poly.pdbx_strand_id
1 'polypeptide(L)'
;MGTFRRSKMMLFLSNVGIVLGVVVFMAGYFSPPPRLPFDNGVEQVGLEGAEEEERYPQPSAPFDKVVFMVIDALRSDFVYGEDSGFSFTQSLIKSGSAIPFTALAAPPTLTLSRIKAMTQGSGQSFLDAWLNVMHSADARRLVGEDTWLSRFKAERAPEKKMVYYGIDMWCMLYPEIWDRYETVDSFYLPNFSEVDSNVTRGLTSELDKDDWKGLVLHYLGLDNAAHFGGAGSSIVRAKEVEMDDVVRQIYTALEEQSIHANTLFVLAGDHGMTDNGNHGGDTPAEIASALLFMSPKFRSLRNTFTSPQPRNPEYTFYSVVDQVDIVPTLGTLLGFSIPAGSVGVVIKQLLAIFPDFSQQMRVLMRNARQIVTLLRLKHGLEGPIHLDSCDSTCHCGSDKARRVLCLWERFNSIESVTARSEDADTHNDARLLQEVRRLSLGRDK
;
A
#
# COMPACT_ATOMS: atom_id res chain seq x y z
N MET A 1 15.11 45.17 -43.92
CA MET A 1 16.16 44.54 -43.07
C MET A 1 15.80 44.46 -41.58
N GLY A 2 15.21 45.48 -40.96
CA GLY A 2 14.89 45.47 -39.51
C GLY A 2 13.85 44.44 -39.06
N THR A 3 12.82 44.18 -39.87
CA THR A 3 11.76 43.19 -39.57
C THR A 3 12.28 41.75 -39.60
N PHE A 4 13.06 41.40 -40.63
CA PHE A 4 13.68 40.07 -40.77
C PHE A 4 14.63 39.71 -39.61
N ARG A 5 15.41 40.70 -39.12
CA ARG A 5 16.32 40.53 -37.98
C ARG A 5 15.55 40.36 -36.67
N ARG A 6 14.41 41.04 -36.49
CA ARG A 6 13.50 40.85 -35.36
C ARG A 6 12.86 39.46 -35.36
N SER A 7 12.37 38.98 -36.50
CA SER A 7 11.76 37.64 -36.60
C SER A 7 12.74 36.52 -36.27
N LYS A 8 13.99 36.60 -36.74
CA LYS A 8 15.04 35.62 -36.38
C LYS A 8 15.37 35.65 -34.89
N MET A 9 15.39 36.83 -34.28
CA MET A 9 15.67 36.99 -32.85
C MET A 9 14.53 36.44 -31.99
N MET A 10 13.27 36.66 -32.38
CA MET A 10 12.13 36.05 -31.69
C MET A 10 12.14 34.52 -31.82
N LEU A 11 12.43 33.98 -33.01
CA LEU A 11 12.54 32.53 -33.21
C LEU A 11 13.65 31.92 -32.34
N PHE A 12 14.80 32.59 -32.26
CA PHE A 12 15.90 32.16 -31.38
C PHE A 12 15.47 32.16 -29.91
N LEU A 13 14.85 33.24 -29.43
CA LEU A 13 14.35 33.33 -28.05
C LEU A 13 13.27 32.29 -27.75
N SER A 14 12.38 31.98 -28.70
CA SER A 14 11.38 30.91 -28.55
C SER A 14 12.04 29.54 -28.43
N ASN A 15 13.06 29.23 -29.25
CA ASN A 15 13.78 27.96 -29.15
C ASN A 15 14.53 27.83 -27.82
N VAL A 16 15.19 28.90 -27.37
CA VAL A 16 15.84 28.95 -26.05
C VAL A 16 14.81 28.80 -24.93
N GLY A 17 13.65 29.47 -25.05
CA GLY A 17 12.55 29.38 -24.10
C GLY A 17 11.94 27.97 -24.02
N ILE A 18 11.84 27.26 -25.15
CA ILE A 18 11.41 25.85 -25.18
C ILE A 18 12.42 24.98 -24.43
N VAL A 19 13.72 25.11 -24.70
CA VAL A 19 14.76 24.32 -24.03
C VAL A 19 14.77 24.61 -22.52
N LEU A 20 14.71 25.88 -22.12
CA LEU A 20 14.62 26.26 -20.70
C LEU A 20 13.34 25.75 -20.05
N GLY A 21 12.21 25.85 -20.74
CA GLY A 21 10.92 25.34 -20.28
C GLY A 21 10.96 23.82 -20.08
N VAL A 22 11.57 23.08 -21.02
CA VAL A 22 11.81 21.65 -20.87
C VAL A 22 12.74 21.38 -19.69
N VAL A 23 13.85 22.12 -19.52
CA VAL A 23 14.75 21.90 -18.37
C VAL A 23 14.05 22.15 -17.04
N VAL A 24 13.27 23.24 -16.91
CA VAL A 24 12.51 23.54 -15.69
C VAL A 24 11.44 22.48 -15.44
N PHE A 25 10.71 22.07 -16.49
CA PHE A 25 9.75 20.98 -16.42
C PHE A 25 10.43 19.69 -15.97
N MET A 26 11.54 19.29 -16.60
CA MET A 26 12.26 18.07 -16.26
C MET A 26 12.81 18.12 -14.82
N ALA A 27 13.36 19.27 -14.39
CA ALA A 27 13.89 19.44 -13.05
C ALA A 27 12.78 19.31 -11.98
N GLY A 28 11.62 19.92 -12.19
CA GLY A 28 10.49 19.80 -11.26
C GLY A 28 9.79 18.44 -11.32
N TYR A 29 9.57 17.91 -12.52
CA TYR A 29 8.77 16.71 -12.78
C TYR A 29 9.53 15.41 -12.47
N PHE A 30 10.85 15.39 -12.64
CA PHE A 30 11.72 14.25 -12.30
C PHE A 30 12.52 14.47 -11.01
N SER A 31 12.16 15.45 -10.18
CA SER A 31 12.73 15.57 -8.84
C SER A 31 12.36 14.31 -8.04
N PRO A 32 13.33 13.49 -7.59
CA PRO A 32 13.02 12.35 -6.75
C PRO A 32 12.38 12.86 -5.45
N PRO A 33 11.41 12.12 -4.87
CA PRO A 33 10.90 12.45 -3.55
C PRO A 33 12.07 12.47 -2.55
N PRO A 34 12.02 13.31 -1.50
CA PRO A 34 13.04 13.29 -0.46
C PRO A 34 13.17 11.86 0.09
N ARG A 35 14.35 11.28 -0.08
CA ARG A 35 14.68 9.94 0.42
C ARG A 35 15.35 10.09 1.78
N LEU A 36 14.94 9.28 2.74
CA LEU A 36 15.75 9.07 3.94
C LEU A 36 16.96 8.22 3.53
N PRO A 37 18.19 8.62 3.88
CA PRO A 37 19.33 7.72 3.75
C PRO A 37 19.04 6.49 4.60
N PHE A 38 18.98 5.31 3.96
CA PHE A 38 19.07 4.05 4.68
C PHE A 38 20.56 3.85 4.99
N ASP A 39 21.00 4.41 6.11
CA ASP A 39 22.29 4.01 6.68
C ASP A 39 22.05 2.77 7.55
N ASN A 40 23.01 1.85 7.60
CA ASN A 40 22.90 0.56 8.30
C ASN A 40 22.75 0.72 9.84
N GLY A 41 22.60 1.95 10.33
CA GLY A 41 22.15 2.26 11.67
C GLY A 41 20.63 2.45 11.68
N VAL A 42 19.94 1.49 12.31
CA VAL A 42 18.55 1.57 12.76
C VAL A 42 18.25 2.87 13.57
N GLU A 43 19.29 3.60 13.98
CA GLU A 43 19.25 4.81 14.81
C GLU A 43 18.81 6.12 14.12
N GLN A 44 18.86 6.29 12.80
CA GLN A 44 18.75 7.64 12.21
C GLN A 44 17.34 8.16 11.86
N VAL A 45 16.28 7.39 12.10
CA VAL A 45 14.90 7.88 11.96
C VAL A 45 14.15 7.80 13.28
N GLY A 46 14.80 8.16 14.39
CA GLY A 46 14.14 8.48 15.67
C GLY A 46 13.08 7.47 16.14
N LEU A 47 13.23 6.19 15.79
CA LEU A 47 12.25 5.13 16.05
C LEU A 47 12.75 4.12 17.08
N GLU A 48 13.96 4.29 17.58
CA GLU A 48 14.52 3.54 18.71
C GLU A 48 15.30 4.47 19.63
N GLY A 49 14.63 5.45 20.22
CA GLY A 49 15.05 5.91 21.54
C GLY A 49 14.60 4.86 22.55
N ALA A 50 15.50 4.28 23.34
CA ALA A 50 15.13 3.35 24.42
C ALA A 50 14.05 3.94 25.38
N GLU A 51 13.99 5.28 25.50
CA GLU A 51 12.97 6.00 26.27
C GLU A 51 11.58 6.03 25.59
N GLU A 52 11.50 5.84 24.27
CA GLU A 52 10.26 5.90 23.49
C GLU A 52 9.57 4.54 23.33
N GLU A 53 10.36 3.46 23.23
CA GLU A 53 9.87 2.08 23.28
C GLU A 53 9.24 1.77 24.66
N GLU A 54 9.80 2.35 25.73
CA GLU A 54 9.20 2.34 27.07
C GLU A 54 7.88 3.12 27.13
N ARG A 55 7.74 4.22 26.38
CA ARG A 55 6.56 5.09 26.44
C ARG A 55 5.38 4.57 25.62
N TYR A 56 5.64 3.94 24.46
CA TYR A 56 4.59 3.34 23.62
C TYR A 56 5.05 2.00 23.03
N PRO A 57 5.05 0.93 23.85
CA PRO A 57 5.50 -0.39 23.41
C PRO A 57 4.65 -0.91 22.26
N GLN A 58 5.27 -1.65 21.34
CA GLN A 58 4.56 -2.26 20.23
C GLN A 58 3.48 -3.21 20.76
N PRO A 59 2.20 -3.03 20.37
CA PRO A 59 1.16 -3.97 20.76
C PRO A 59 1.49 -5.38 20.25
N SER A 60 1.05 -6.40 21.00
CA SER A 60 1.21 -7.78 20.57
C SER A 60 0.56 -7.96 19.20
N ALA A 61 1.32 -8.49 18.24
CA ALA A 61 0.81 -8.72 16.91
C ALA A 61 -0.35 -9.72 16.94
N PRO A 62 -1.50 -9.44 16.32
CA PRO A 62 -2.59 -10.40 16.20
C PRO A 62 -2.27 -11.58 15.28
N PHE A 63 -1.27 -11.43 14.40
CA PHE A 63 -0.89 -12.44 13.41
C PHE A 63 0.63 -12.68 13.41
N ASP A 64 1.00 -13.93 13.12
CA ASP A 64 2.38 -14.39 13.04
C ASP A 64 2.81 -14.70 11.59
N LYS A 65 1.82 -14.97 10.73
CA LYS A 65 2.01 -15.29 9.31
C LYS A 65 1.17 -14.39 8.41
N VAL A 66 1.61 -14.23 7.17
CA VAL A 66 0.84 -13.55 6.13
C VAL A 66 0.86 -14.31 4.82
N VAL A 67 -0.32 -14.47 4.21
CA VAL A 67 -0.47 -14.74 2.78
C VAL A 67 -0.82 -13.41 2.12
N PHE A 68 0.03 -12.92 1.22
CA PHE A 68 -0.17 -11.67 0.48
C PHE A 68 -0.33 -12.00 -0.99
N MET A 69 -1.60 -12.09 -1.43
CA MET A 69 -1.96 -12.42 -2.80
C MET A 69 -2.28 -11.16 -3.58
N VAL A 70 -1.50 -10.93 -4.63
CA VAL A 70 -1.76 -9.88 -5.61
C VAL A 70 -2.38 -10.52 -6.85
N ILE A 71 -3.47 -9.94 -7.34
CA ILE A 71 -4.00 -10.23 -8.68
C ILE A 71 -3.83 -8.95 -9.50
N ASP A 72 -3.06 -9.05 -10.58
CA ASP A 72 -2.79 -7.93 -11.48
C ASP A 72 -4.10 -7.41 -12.09
N ALA A 73 -4.27 -6.08 -12.07
CA ALA A 73 -5.42 -5.36 -12.57
C ALA A 73 -6.79 -5.76 -11.95
N LEU A 74 -6.81 -6.18 -10.69
CA LEU A 74 -8.04 -6.52 -9.96
C LEU A 74 -8.89 -5.28 -9.62
N ARG A 75 -9.61 -4.77 -10.62
CA ARG A 75 -10.58 -3.67 -10.48
C ARG A 75 -11.65 -4.03 -9.46
N SER A 76 -12.06 -3.06 -8.63
CA SER A 76 -12.91 -3.35 -7.47
C SER A 76 -14.24 -4.05 -7.78
N ASP A 77 -14.87 -3.73 -8.92
CA ASP A 77 -16.13 -4.34 -9.34
C ASP A 77 -16.00 -5.83 -9.68
N PHE A 78 -14.82 -6.29 -10.09
CA PHE A 78 -14.55 -7.71 -10.33
C PHE A 78 -14.71 -8.56 -9.07
N VAL A 79 -14.51 -8.00 -7.86
CA VAL A 79 -14.72 -8.72 -6.59
C VAL A 79 -16.08 -8.41 -5.97
N TYR A 80 -16.52 -7.14 -6.02
CA TYR A 80 -17.65 -6.68 -5.21
C TYR A 80 -18.98 -6.58 -5.95
N GLY A 81 -18.96 -6.54 -7.29
CA GLY A 81 -20.14 -6.36 -8.11
C GLY A 81 -21.12 -7.54 -8.06
N GLU A 82 -22.37 -7.31 -8.47
CA GLU A 82 -23.39 -8.36 -8.61
C GLU A 82 -23.00 -9.41 -9.67
N ASP A 83 -22.33 -8.97 -10.73
CA ASP A 83 -21.88 -9.82 -11.83
C ASP A 83 -20.48 -10.40 -11.59
N SER A 84 -19.95 -10.41 -10.35
CA SER A 84 -18.58 -10.83 -10.00
C SER A 84 -18.40 -12.34 -9.79
N GLY A 85 -17.19 -12.84 -10.11
CA GLY A 85 -16.84 -14.27 -10.09
C GLY A 85 -16.41 -14.73 -8.71
N PHE A 86 -16.21 -13.76 -7.82
CA PHE A 86 -15.69 -13.93 -6.47
C PHE A 86 -16.77 -14.33 -5.46
N SER A 87 -17.60 -15.30 -5.82
CA SER A 87 -18.77 -15.70 -5.04
C SER A 87 -18.42 -16.20 -3.63
N PHE A 88 -17.32 -16.95 -3.48
CA PHE A 88 -16.81 -17.41 -2.19
C PHE A 88 -16.26 -16.24 -1.39
N THR A 89 -15.45 -15.39 -2.00
CA THR A 89 -14.91 -14.19 -1.35
C THR A 89 -16.03 -13.27 -0.84
N GLN A 90 -17.09 -13.07 -1.63
CA GLN A 90 -18.29 -12.34 -1.19
C GLN A 90 -19.02 -13.02 -0.02
N SER A 91 -18.95 -14.34 0.10
CA SER A 91 -19.45 -15.07 1.27
C SER A 91 -18.62 -14.83 2.53
N LEU A 92 -17.30 -14.65 2.39
CA LEU A 92 -16.41 -14.26 3.49
C LEU A 92 -16.73 -12.84 3.97
N ILE A 93 -17.04 -11.92 3.05
CA ILE A 93 -17.50 -10.57 3.37
C ILE A 93 -18.82 -10.61 4.17
N LYS A 94 -19.82 -11.37 3.67
CA LYS A 94 -21.12 -11.53 4.34
C LYS A 94 -21.01 -12.11 5.75
N SER A 95 -20.13 -13.09 5.93
CA SER A 95 -19.93 -13.77 7.24
C SER A 95 -19.09 -12.97 8.23
N GLY A 96 -18.48 -11.86 7.81
CA GLY A 96 -17.54 -11.08 8.61
C GLY A 96 -16.17 -11.72 8.78
N SER A 97 -15.84 -12.68 7.91
CA SER A 97 -14.51 -13.29 7.83
C SER A 97 -13.53 -12.47 6.98
N ALA A 98 -14.06 -11.59 6.13
CA ALA A 98 -13.32 -10.65 5.29
C ALA A 98 -13.76 -9.21 5.57
N ILE A 99 -12.80 -8.29 5.62
CA ILE A 99 -13.04 -6.85 5.74
C ILE A 99 -12.64 -6.22 4.40
N PRO A 100 -13.61 -5.76 3.59
CA PRO A 100 -13.37 -5.27 2.23
C PRO A 100 -13.13 -3.75 2.16
N PHE A 101 -12.31 -3.37 1.20
CA PHE A 101 -11.94 -1.99 0.89
C PHE A 101 -11.80 -1.78 -0.61
N THR A 102 -11.92 -0.53 -1.04
CA THR A 102 -11.37 -0.07 -2.33
C THR A 102 -10.05 0.64 -2.06
N ALA A 103 -8.96 0.10 -2.58
CA ALA A 103 -7.64 0.70 -2.50
C ALA A 103 -7.37 1.56 -3.74
N LEU A 104 -7.15 2.85 -3.54
CA LEU A 104 -6.81 3.78 -4.61
C LEU A 104 -5.32 3.69 -4.94
N ALA A 105 -5.03 3.20 -6.14
CA ALA A 105 -3.72 3.11 -6.73
C ALA A 105 -3.37 4.47 -7.37
N ALA A 106 -2.38 5.18 -6.81
CA ALA A 106 -1.96 6.46 -7.37
C ALA A 106 -1.36 6.27 -8.78
N PRO A 107 -1.61 7.18 -9.74
CA PRO A 107 -0.96 7.12 -11.05
C PRO A 107 0.57 7.24 -10.96
N PRO A 108 1.35 6.64 -11.88
CA PRO A 108 0.88 5.77 -12.96
C PRO A 108 0.47 4.39 -12.43
N THR A 109 -0.66 3.88 -12.93
CA THR A 109 -1.27 2.59 -12.58
C THR A 109 -0.62 1.46 -13.38
N LEU A 110 0.71 1.34 -13.24
CA LEU A 110 1.52 0.29 -13.86
C LEU A 110 1.97 -0.71 -12.80
N THR A 111 1.88 -2.01 -13.08
CA THR A 111 2.22 -3.13 -12.18
C THR A 111 3.47 -2.89 -11.35
N LEU A 112 4.61 -2.59 -12.00
CA LEU A 112 5.89 -2.40 -11.29
C LEU A 112 5.83 -1.25 -10.28
N SER A 113 5.22 -0.13 -10.67
CA SER A 113 5.07 1.05 -9.80
C SER A 113 4.16 0.75 -8.61
N ARG A 114 3.13 -0.06 -8.82
CA ARG A 114 2.15 -0.42 -7.78
C ARG A 114 2.72 -1.44 -6.80
N ILE A 115 3.49 -2.42 -7.27
CA ILE A 115 4.27 -3.33 -6.40
C ILE A 115 5.17 -2.52 -5.46
N LYS A 116 5.96 -1.57 -5.98
CA LYS A 116 6.82 -0.70 -5.16
C LYS A 116 6.02 0.11 -4.14
N ALA A 117 4.89 0.69 -4.55
CA ALA A 117 4.03 1.45 -3.64
C ALA A 117 3.45 0.60 -2.50
N MET A 118 3.00 -0.63 -2.79
CA MET A 118 2.47 -1.57 -1.81
C MET A 118 3.53 -2.16 -0.88
N THR A 119 4.81 -2.07 -1.24
CA THR A 119 5.92 -2.66 -0.46
C THR A 119 6.67 -1.62 0.37
N GLN A 120 6.85 -0.41 -0.16
CA GLN A 120 7.52 0.71 0.50
C GLN A 120 6.54 1.59 1.31
N GLY A 121 5.27 1.67 0.91
CA GLY A 121 4.28 2.55 1.54
C GLY A 121 4.38 4.01 1.09
N SER A 122 4.99 4.24 -0.08
CA SER A 122 5.19 5.57 -0.65
C SER A 122 4.79 5.63 -2.13
N GLY A 123 4.39 6.82 -2.58
CA GLY A 123 4.13 7.07 -4.00
C GLY A 123 5.40 6.87 -4.83
N GLN A 124 5.25 6.35 -6.05
CA GLN A 124 6.34 6.28 -7.02
C GLN A 124 6.39 7.55 -7.86
N SER A 125 7.59 8.05 -8.14
CA SER A 125 7.74 9.15 -9.08
C SER A 125 7.56 8.65 -10.52
N PHE A 126 7.18 9.55 -11.43
CA PHE A 126 7.16 9.23 -12.86
C PHE A 126 8.55 8.85 -13.39
N LEU A 127 9.62 9.41 -12.81
CA LEU A 127 11.00 9.01 -13.11
C LEU A 127 11.21 7.52 -12.83
N ASP A 128 10.75 7.05 -11.67
CA ASP A 128 10.88 5.64 -11.29
C ASP A 128 10.10 4.76 -12.27
N ALA A 129 8.89 5.17 -12.65
CA ALA A 129 8.07 4.48 -13.65
C ALA A 129 8.74 4.45 -15.04
N TRP A 130 9.39 5.54 -15.47
CA TRP A 130 10.11 5.60 -16.74
C TRP A 130 11.39 4.75 -16.74
N LEU A 131 12.19 4.82 -15.67
CA LEU A 131 13.39 3.99 -15.51
C LEU A 131 13.05 2.50 -15.45
N ASN A 132 11.90 2.17 -14.85
CA ASN A 132 11.32 0.82 -14.86
C ASN A 132 11.04 0.32 -16.30
N VAL A 133 10.58 1.20 -17.19
CA VAL A 133 10.31 0.91 -18.61
C VAL A 133 11.60 0.83 -19.46
N MET A 134 12.73 1.40 -19.02
CA MET A 134 13.98 1.44 -19.79
C MET A 134 14.89 0.18 -19.68
N HIS A 135 14.36 -0.94 -19.18
CA HIS A 135 14.96 -2.30 -19.27
C HIS A 135 16.36 -2.53 -18.65
N SER A 136 16.97 -1.57 -17.95
CA SER A 136 18.18 -1.88 -17.17
C SER A 136 17.80 -2.61 -15.88
N ALA A 137 18.12 -3.90 -15.79
CA ALA A 137 17.89 -4.73 -14.60
C ALA A 137 18.46 -4.09 -13.32
N ASP A 138 19.59 -3.38 -13.43
CA ASP A 138 20.20 -2.67 -12.30
C ASP A 138 19.42 -1.43 -11.84
N ALA A 139 18.68 -0.76 -12.73
CA ALA A 139 17.85 0.39 -12.34
C ALA A 139 16.50 -0.01 -11.70
N ARG A 140 16.10 -1.28 -11.86
CA ARG A 140 14.85 -1.82 -11.29
C ARG A 140 15.04 -2.34 -9.88
N ARG A 141 16.25 -2.78 -9.54
CA ARG A 141 16.59 -3.41 -8.26
C ARG A 141 16.42 -2.46 -7.09
N LEU A 142 15.78 -2.95 -6.02
CA LEU A 142 15.65 -2.28 -4.74
C LEU A 142 16.43 -3.04 -3.65
N VAL A 143 17.66 -3.46 -3.97
CA VAL A 143 18.50 -4.24 -3.04
C VAL A 143 18.69 -3.46 -1.75
N GLY A 144 18.33 -4.06 -0.61
CA GLY A 144 18.48 -3.45 0.70
C GLY A 144 17.56 -2.26 0.99
N GLU A 145 16.51 -2.03 0.19
CA GLU A 145 15.57 -0.96 0.48
C GLU A 145 14.59 -1.29 1.61
N ASP A 146 14.27 -0.25 2.38
CA ASP A 146 13.33 -0.31 3.50
C ASP A 146 11.89 -0.55 3.01
N THR A 147 11.47 -1.81 3.09
CA THR A 147 10.13 -2.30 2.70
C THR A 147 9.54 -3.19 3.79
N TRP A 148 8.21 -3.39 3.78
CA TRP A 148 7.60 -4.32 4.72
C TRP A 148 8.16 -5.75 4.58
N LEU A 149 8.55 -6.15 3.37
CA LEU A 149 9.19 -7.44 3.11
C LEU A 149 10.51 -7.58 3.87
N SER A 150 11.38 -6.57 3.76
CA SER A 150 12.69 -6.54 4.44
C SER A 150 12.54 -6.50 5.96
N ARG A 151 11.63 -5.65 6.47
CA ARG A 151 11.33 -5.49 7.90
C ARG A 151 10.76 -6.77 8.48
N PHE A 152 9.79 -7.39 7.82
CA PHE A 152 9.19 -8.64 8.26
C PHE A 152 10.20 -9.81 8.19
N LYS A 153 11.07 -9.85 7.18
CA LYS A 153 12.14 -10.84 7.09
C LYS A 153 13.13 -10.71 8.26
N ALA A 154 13.56 -9.50 8.58
CA ALA A 154 14.59 -9.23 9.58
C ALA A 154 14.08 -9.30 11.02
N GLU A 155 12.90 -8.74 11.31
CA GLU A 155 12.44 -8.46 12.68
C GLU A 155 11.57 -9.58 13.27
N ARG A 156 10.96 -10.44 12.43
CA ARG A 156 9.94 -11.40 12.87
C ARG A 156 10.30 -12.82 12.52
N ALA A 157 10.39 -13.71 13.51
CA ALA A 157 10.68 -15.14 13.31
C ALA A 157 11.80 -15.37 12.26
N PRO A 158 13.05 -14.92 12.53
CA PRO A 158 14.14 -14.93 11.55
C PRO A 158 14.48 -16.34 11.03
N GLU A 159 14.09 -17.39 11.75
CA GLU A 159 14.21 -18.78 11.35
C GLU A 159 13.15 -19.26 10.33
N LYS A 160 12.03 -18.52 10.19
CA LYS A 160 10.95 -18.82 9.24
C LYS A 160 11.19 -18.11 7.91
N LYS A 161 10.82 -18.78 6.82
CA LYS A 161 11.08 -18.36 5.44
C LYS A 161 10.11 -17.32 4.91
N MET A 162 10.61 -16.48 4.01
CA MET A 162 9.82 -15.71 3.05
C MET A 162 9.72 -16.49 1.73
N VAL A 163 8.50 -16.70 1.25
CA VAL A 163 8.19 -17.56 0.10
C VAL A 163 7.48 -16.77 -0.98
N TYR A 164 7.82 -17.00 -2.26
CA TYR A 164 7.22 -16.31 -3.39
C TYR A 164 6.83 -17.20 -4.56
N TYR A 165 5.65 -16.98 -5.13
CA TYR A 165 5.23 -17.57 -6.41
C TYR A 165 4.54 -16.51 -7.28
N GLY A 166 4.97 -16.34 -8.52
CA GLY A 166 4.34 -15.37 -9.42
C GLY A 166 5.27 -14.84 -10.49
N ILE A 167 4.97 -13.66 -11.02
CA ILE A 167 5.80 -13.03 -12.05
C ILE A 167 7.22 -12.70 -11.55
N ASP A 168 8.22 -12.95 -12.39
CA ASP A 168 9.64 -12.76 -12.09
C ASP A 168 10.04 -11.35 -11.62
N MET A 169 9.22 -10.33 -11.89
CA MET A 169 9.42 -8.94 -11.46
C MET A 169 9.68 -8.78 -9.96
N TRP A 170 9.02 -9.56 -9.09
CA TRP A 170 9.26 -9.47 -7.65
C TRP A 170 10.66 -9.96 -7.24
N CYS A 171 11.16 -11.01 -7.90
CA CYS A 171 12.51 -11.52 -7.66
C CYS A 171 13.57 -10.60 -8.27
N MET A 172 13.26 -9.90 -9.36
CA MET A 172 14.13 -8.84 -9.88
C MET A 172 14.22 -7.64 -8.93
N LEU A 173 13.09 -7.24 -8.33
CA LEU A 173 13.03 -6.13 -7.37
C LEU A 173 13.73 -6.47 -6.05
N TYR A 174 13.43 -7.67 -5.52
CA TYR A 174 13.75 -8.08 -4.15
C TYR A 174 14.53 -9.40 -4.11
N PRO A 175 15.71 -9.49 -4.74
CA PRO A 175 16.43 -10.76 -4.90
C PRO A 175 16.85 -11.41 -3.58
N GLU A 176 17.02 -10.63 -2.51
CA GLU A 176 17.51 -11.12 -1.21
C GLU A 176 16.38 -11.48 -0.23
N ILE A 177 15.13 -11.16 -0.58
CA ILE A 177 13.98 -11.41 0.30
C ILE A 177 13.58 -12.88 0.30
N TRP A 178 13.64 -13.57 -0.83
CA TRP A 178 13.00 -14.87 -1.00
C TRP A 178 13.91 -16.04 -0.64
N ASP A 179 13.50 -16.87 0.33
CA ASP A 179 14.23 -18.08 0.72
C ASP A 179 13.79 -19.30 -0.09
N ARG A 180 12.55 -19.27 -0.60
CA ARG A 180 11.98 -20.28 -1.50
C ARG A 180 11.08 -19.57 -2.50
N TYR A 181 11.32 -19.75 -3.80
CA TYR A 181 10.49 -19.11 -4.80
C TYR A 181 10.46 -19.85 -6.14
N GLU A 182 9.40 -19.61 -6.91
CA GLU A 182 9.27 -20.03 -8.31
C GLU A 182 8.63 -18.88 -9.10
N THR A 183 9.14 -18.60 -10.30
CA THR A 183 8.69 -17.47 -11.10
C THR A 183 8.21 -17.88 -12.49
N VAL A 184 7.27 -17.11 -13.02
CA VAL A 184 6.85 -17.13 -14.42
C VAL A 184 7.31 -15.84 -15.11
N ASP A 185 7.59 -15.92 -16.40
CA ASP A 185 8.06 -14.78 -17.20
C ASP A 185 6.95 -13.73 -17.34
N SER A 186 7.22 -12.47 -16.97
CA SER A 186 6.24 -11.38 -17.07
C SER A 186 5.96 -10.90 -18.51
N PHE A 187 6.76 -11.30 -19.50
CA PHE A 187 6.71 -10.81 -20.89
C PHE A 187 6.33 -11.88 -21.93
N TYR A 188 6.32 -13.17 -21.58
CA TYR A 188 6.12 -14.25 -22.54
C TYR A 188 4.84 -15.06 -22.26
N LEU A 189 3.74 -14.79 -22.96
CA LEU A 189 2.46 -15.46 -22.69
C LEU A 189 1.63 -15.77 -23.94
N PRO A 190 1.76 -16.98 -24.52
CA PRO A 190 0.79 -17.48 -25.50
C PRO A 190 -0.51 -18.02 -24.85
N ASN A 191 -0.57 -18.27 -23.54
CA ASN A 191 -1.73 -18.90 -22.87
C ASN A 191 -1.98 -18.38 -21.43
N PHE A 192 -3.12 -17.73 -21.18
CA PHE A 192 -3.48 -17.09 -19.89
C PHE A 192 -3.66 -18.07 -18.72
N SER A 193 -3.92 -19.35 -19.00
CA SER A 193 -4.17 -20.38 -17.97
C SER A 193 -2.90 -21.04 -17.44
N GLU A 194 -1.83 -21.10 -18.24
CA GLU A 194 -0.57 -21.77 -17.84
C GLU A 194 0.22 -20.96 -16.80
N VAL A 195 0.06 -19.64 -16.80
CA VAL A 195 0.73 -18.71 -15.88
C VAL A 195 0.28 -18.96 -14.45
N ASP A 196 -1.03 -18.89 -14.26
CA ASP A 196 -1.64 -18.91 -12.94
C ASP A 196 -1.68 -20.33 -12.38
N SER A 197 -1.81 -21.35 -13.24
CA SER A 197 -1.72 -22.76 -12.80
C SER A 197 -0.34 -23.12 -12.23
N ASN A 198 0.75 -22.54 -12.75
CA ASN A 198 2.09 -22.74 -12.17
C ASN A 198 2.21 -22.13 -10.76
N VAL A 199 1.64 -20.94 -10.55
CA VAL A 199 1.60 -20.29 -9.23
C VAL A 199 0.77 -21.13 -8.25
N THR A 200 -0.43 -21.56 -8.65
CA THR A 200 -1.35 -22.36 -7.81
C THR A 200 -0.82 -23.75 -7.49
N ARG A 201 -0.01 -24.36 -8.37
CA ARG A 201 0.66 -25.63 -8.09
C ARG A 201 1.58 -25.52 -6.87
N GLY A 202 2.38 -24.44 -6.80
CA GLY A 202 3.27 -24.18 -5.67
C GLY A 202 2.50 -24.00 -4.37
N LEU A 203 1.44 -23.18 -4.42
CA LEU A 203 0.58 -22.83 -3.29
C LEU A 203 0.14 -24.04 -2.46
N THR A 204 -0.38 -25.08 -3.11
CA THR A 204 -0.94 -26.26 -2.40
C THR A 204 0.11 -26.87 -1.47
N SER A 205 1.34 -27.01 -1.95
CA SER A 205 2.43 -27.58 -1.16
C SER A 205 2.90 -26.65 -0.03
N GLU A 206 2.73 -25.33 -0.18
CA GLU A 206 3.15 -24.34 0.82
C GLU A 206 2.15 -24.25 1.97
N LEU A 207 0.86 -24.44 1.68
CA LEU A 207 -0.19 -24.49 2.71
C LEU A 207 0.01 -25.67 3.67
N ASP A 208 0.65 -26.76 3.28
CA ASP A 208 0.93 -27.88 4.19
C ASP A 208 2.22 -27.70 5.03
N LYS A 209 2.96 -26.59 4.84
CA LYS A 209 4.22 -26.31 5.55
C LYS A 209 4.04 -25.26 6.64
N ASP A 210 4.74 -25.46 7.75
CA ASP A 210 4.87 -24.45 8.82
C ASP A 210 6.22 -23.72 8.79
N ASP A 211 7.09 -23.95 7.81
CA ASP A 211 8.45 -23.38 7.81
C ASP A 211 8.54 -21.93 7.30
N TRP A 212 7.42 -21.29 6.98
CA TRP A 212 7.35 -19.93 6.44
C TRP A 212 6.53 -18.98 7.32
N LYS A 213 6.84 -17.68 7.19
CA LYS A 213 6.13 -16.57 7.83
C LYS A 213 5.43 -15.65 6.83
N GLY A 214 5.98 -15.50 5.62
CA GLY A 214 5.38 -14.76 4.53
C GLY A 214 5.26 -15.62 3.28
N LEU A 215 4.06 -15.73 2.72
CA LEU A 215 3.79 -16.33 1.43
C LEU A 215 3.22 -15.26 0.51
N VAL A 216 4.00 -14.82 -0.47
CA VAL A 216 3.60 -13.78 -1.42
C VAL A 216 3.28 -14.42 -2.76
N LEU A 217 2.11 -14.12 -3.30
CA LEU A 217 1.62 -14.65 -4.57
C LEU A 217 1.33 -13.50 -5.53
N HIS A 218 1.67 -13.63 -6.81
CA HIS A 218 1.24 -12.67 -7.82
C HIS A 218 0.73 -13.36 -9.09
N TYR A 219 -0.55 -13.17 -9.37
CA TYR A 219 -1.26 -13.72 -10.53
C TYR A 219 -1.43 -12.67 -11.62
N LEU A 220 -1.06 -13.01 -12.87
CA LEU A 220 -1.05 -12.08 -14.02
C LEU A 220 -2.16 -12.43 -15.03
N GLY A 221 -2.78 -13.61 -14.93
CA GLY A 221 -3.72 -14.08 -15.96
C GLY A 221 -4.96 -13.19 -16.14
N LEU A 222 -5.42 -12.49 -15.10
CA LEU A 222 -6.59 -11.60 -15.16
C LEU A 222 -6.32 -10.34 -16.00
N ASP A 223 -5.21 -9.64 -15.74
CA ASP A 223 -4.81 -8.46 -16.52
C ASP A 223 -4.66 -8.82 -18.01
N ASN A 224 -3.94 -9.89 -18.33
CA ASN A 224 -3.78 -10.34 -19.71
C ASN A 224 -5.10 -10.69 -20.40
N ALA A 225 -6.01 -11.37 -19.69
CA ALA A 225 -7.33 -11.70 -20.21
C ALA A 225 -8.12 -10.44 -20.55
N ALA A 226 -7.98 -9.39 -19.74
CA ALA A 226 -8.63 -8.12 -20.00
C ALA A 226 -7.98 -7.33 -21.14
N HIS A 227 -6.65 -7.27 -21.24
CA HIS A 227 -5.98 -6.68 -22.42
C HIS A 227 -6.43 -7.34 -23.73
N PHE A 228 -6.68 -8.65 -23.69
CA PHE A 228 -7.13 -9.41 -24.85
C PHE A 228 -8.62 -9.22 -25.17
N GLY A 229 -9.50 -9.32 -24.17
CA GLY A 229 -10.95 -9.41 -24.36
C GLY A 229 -11.76 -8.20 -23.90
N GLY A 230 -11.15 -7.29 -23.15
CA GLY A 230 -11.83 -6.26 -22.36
C GLY A 230 -12.31 -6.75 -21.00
N ALA A 231 -12.54 -5.81 -20.08
CA ALA A 231 -12.92 -6.04 -18.69
C ALA A 231 -14.23 -6.83 -18.54
N GLY A 232 -15.20 -6.60 -19.44
CA GLY A 232 -16.50 -7.27 -19.41
C GLY A 232 -16.54 -8.61 -20.16
N SER A 233 -15.40 -9.16 -20.56
CA SER A 233 -15.37 -10.39 -21.37
C SER A 233 -15.65 -11.65 -20.56
N SER A 234 -16.13 -12.70 -21.23
CA SER A 234 -16.29 -14.01 -20.61
C SER A 234 -14.96 -14.66 -20.19
N ILE A 235 -13.83 -14.20 -20.74
CA ILE A 235 -12.49 -14.68 -20.37
C ILE A 235 -12.10 -14.09 -19.01
N VAL A 236 -12.29 -12.78 -18.81
CA VAL A 236 -12.11 -12.15 -17.49
C VAL A 236 -13.02 -12.82 -16.46
N ARG A 237 -14.28 -13.08 -16.83
CA ARG A 237 -15.21 -13.84 -15.96
C ARG A 237 -14.66 -15.19 -15.52
N ALA A 238 -14.08 -15.96 -16.44
CA ALA A 238 -13.48 -17.25 -16.12
C ALA A 238 -12.27 -17.10 -15.18
N LYS A 239 -11.45 -16.05 -15.36
CA LYS A 239 -10.33 -15.73 -14.47
C LYS A 239 -10.78 -15.29 -13.08
N GLU A 240 -11.87 -14.53 -12.96
CA GLU A 240 -12.45 -14.19 -11.64
C GLU A 240 -12.82 -15.45 -10.85
N VAL A 241 -13.46 -16.43 -11.51
CA VAL A 241 -13.84 -17.70 -10.87
C VAL A 241 -12.60 -18.50 -10.48
N GLU A 242 -11.60 -18.58 -11.36
CA GLU A 242 -10.33 -19.25 -11.05
C GLU A 242 -9.63 -18.64 -9.83
N MET A 243 -9.60 -17.31 -9.73
CA MET A 243 -9.00 -16.61 -8.59
C MET A 243 -9.82 -16.76 -7.31
N ASP A 244 -11.15 -16.79 -7.39
CA ASP A 244 -12.02 -17.09 -6.24
C ASP A 244 -11.80 -18.51 -5.70
N ASP A 245 -11.48 -19.46 -6.58
CA ASP A 245 -11.13 -20.82 -6.19
C ASP A 245 -9.78 -20.88 -5.44
N VAL A 246 -8.80 -20.07 -5.85
CA VAL A 246 -7.53 -19.89 -5.11
C VAL A 246 -7.78 -19.26 -3.74
N VAL A 247 -8.61 -18.21 -3.67
CA VAL A 247 -9.02 -17.59 -2.38
C VAL A 247 -9.67 -18.64 -1.48
N ARG A 248 -10.53 -19.50 -2.04
CA ARG A 248 -11.15 -20.61 -1.31
C ARG A 248 -10.13 -21.58 -0.76
N GLN A 249 -9.19 -22.02 -1.58
CA GLN A 249 -8.14 -22.95 -1.16
C GLN A 249 -7.33 -22.40 0.01
N ILE A 250 -6.89 -21.13 -0.06
CA ILE A 250 -6.12 -20.47 1.00
C ILE A 250 -6.97 -20.36 2.27
N TYR A 251 -8.17 -19.81 2.16
CA TYR A 251 -9.00 -19.56 3.34
C TYR A 251 -9.43 -20.86 4.04
N THR A 252 -9.76 -21.92 3.28
CA THR A 252 -10.05 -23.24 3.84
C THR A 252 -8.87 -23.79 4.62
N ALA A 253 -7.63 -23.66 4.12
CA ALA A 253 -6.45 -24.07 4.88
C ALA A 253 -6.28 -23.27 6.17
N LEU A 254 -6.56 -21.95 6.14
CA LEU A 254 -6.54 -21.08 7.32
C LEU A 254 -7.58 -21.48 8.38
N GLU A 255 -8.73 -22.00 7.95
CA GLU A 255 -9.82 -22.43 8.83
C GLU A 255 -9.59 -23.84 9.41
N GLU A 256 -9.09 -24.76 8.59
CA GLU A 256 -9.03 -26.18 8.93
C GLU A 256 -7.70 -26.59 9.58
N GLN A 257 -6.60 -25.90 9.28
CA GLN A 257 -5.27 -26.29 9.73
C GLN A 257 -4.77 -25.39 10.87
N SER A 258 -4.46 -25.99 12.03
CA SER A 258 -4.00 -25.25 13.21
C SER A 258 -2.69 -24.50 13.01
N ILE A 259 -1.83 -24.95 12.08
CA ILE A 259 -0.59 -24.26 11.71
C ILE A 259 -0.83 -22.86 11.12
N HIS A 260 -2.07 -22.55 10.73
CA HIS A 260 -2.47 -21.26 10.15
C HIS A 260 -3.39 -20.44 11.04
N ALA A 261 -3.63 -20.85 12.29
CA ALA A 261 -4.59 -20.18 13.20
C ALA A 261 -4.33 -18.68 13.42
N ASN A 262 -3.07 -18.23 13.31
CA ASN A 262 -2.64 -16.84 13.43
C ASN A 262 -2.17 -16.26 12.08
N THR A 263 -2.78 -16.66 10.97
CA THR A 263 -2.43 -16.15 9.64
C THR A 263 -3.37 -15.05 9.19
N LEU A 264 -2.79 -13.97 8.66
CA LEU A 264 -3.49 -12.92 7.93
C LEU A 264 -3.47 -13.24 6.44
N PHE A 265 -4.62 -13.23 5.78
CA PHE A 265 -4.69 -13.33 4.33
C PHE A 265 -5.10 -11.96 3.75
N VAL A 266 -4.22 -11.38 2.93
CA VAL A 266 -4.47 -10.13 2.21
C VAL A 266 -4.62 -10.44 0.72
N LEU A 267 -5.78 -10.09 0.17
CA LEU A 267 -6.02 -10.07 -1.27
C LEU A 267 -5.98 -8.63 -1.75
N ALA A 268 -5.09 -8.31 -2.69
CA ALA A 268 -4.90 -6.97 -3.20
C ALA A 268 -4.89 -6.96 -4.74
N GLY A 269 -5.55 -5.96 -5.33
CA GLY A 269 -5.22 -5.49 -6.67
C GLY A 269 -4.11 -4.46 -6.62
N ASP A 270 -3.23 -4.50 -7.61
CA ASP A 270 -2.19 -3.48 -7.79
C ASP A 270 -2.72 -2.25 -8.54
N HIS A 271 -3.64 -2.44 -9.48
CA HIS A 271 -4.45 -1.40 -10.10
C HIS A 271 -5.81 -1.95 -10.57
N GLY A 272 -6.64 -1.08 -11.14
CA GLY A 272 -7.80 -1.46 -11.94
C GLY A 272 -7.50 -1.40 -13.43
N MET A 273 -8.51 -1.21 -14.26
CA MET A 273 -8.40 -1.13 -15.72
C MET A 273 -9.61 -0.44 -16.35
N THR A 274 -9.42 0.11 -17.53
CA THR A 274 -10.52 0.57 -18.40
C THR A 274 -11.36 -0.60 -18.93
N ASP A 275 -12.56 -0.32 -19.43
CA ASP A 275 -13.43 -1.37 -19.98
C ASP A 275 -12.83 -2.10 -21.19
N ASN A 276 -11.92 -1.45 -21.92
CA ASN A 276 -11.18 -2.05 -23.02
C ASN A 276 -9.91 -2.81 -22.58
N GLY A 277 -9.68 -2.96 -21.27
CA GLY A 277 -8.54 -3.70 -20.72
C GLY A 277 -7.24 -2.92 -20.57
N ASN A 278 -7.20 -1.62 -20.91
CA ASN A 278 -5.98 -0.80 -20.72
C ASN A 278 -5.87 -0.23 -19.30
N HIS A 279 -4.64 0.12 -18.90
CA HIS A 279 -4.33 0.79 -17.64
C HIS A 279 -3.09 1.71 -17.79
N GLY A 280 -2.69 2.39 -16.71
CA GLY A 280 -1.53 3.31 -16.66
C GLY A 280 -1.90 4.76 -16.36
N GLY A 281 -3.18 5.12 -16.52
CA GLY A 281 -3.75 6.44 -16.28
C GLY A 281 -4.27 6.67 -14.87
N ASP A 282 -5.21 7.63 -14.76
CA ASP A 282 -5.78 8.15 -13.52
C ASP A 282 -7.32 8.10 -13.47
N THR A 283 -7.95 7.37 -14.40
CA THR A 283 -9.41 7.23 -14.40
C THR A 283 -9.90 6.44 -13.18
N PRO A 284 -11.15 6.64 -12.71
CA PRO A 284 -11.71 5.86 -11.59
C PRO A 284 -11.57 4.34 -11.77
N ALA A 285 -11.78 3.87 -13.00
CA ALA A 285 -11.66 2.45 -13.35
C ALA A 285 -10.23 1.91 -13.22
N GLU A 286 -9.22 2.74 -13.48
CA GLU A 286 -7.80 2.37 -13.39
C GLU A 286 -7.24 2.47 -11.97
N ILE A 287 -7.71 3.44 -11.17
CA ILE A 287 -7.17 3.65 -9.82
C ILE A 287 -7.87 2.80 -8.75
N ALA A 288 -9.13 2.39 -8.97
CA ALA A 288 -9.90 1.66 -7.98
C ALA A 288 -9.66 0.15 -8.06
N SER A 289 -8.88 -0.37 -7.10
CA SER A 289 -8.57 -1.79 -6.97
C SER A 289 -9.20 -2.43 -5.73
N ALA A 290 -9.53 -3.72 -5.79
CA ALA A 290 -10.05 -4.44 -4.63
C ALA A 290 -8.95 -4.69 -3.59
N LEU A 291 -9.27 -4.51 -2.31
CA LEU A 291 -8.41 -4.87 -1.19
C LEU A 291 -9.23 -5.52 -0.08
N LEU A 292 -8.82 -6.71 0.35
CA LEU A 292 -9.49 -7.43 1.44
C LEU A 292 -8.47 -7.96 2.44
N PHE A 293 -8.80 -7.83 3.71
CA PHE A 293 -8.12 -8.53 4.80
C PHE A 293 -9.03 -9.64 5.30
N MET A 294 -8.50 -10.86 5.38
CA MET A 294 -9.23 -12.08 5.68
C MET A 294 -8.54 -12.87 6.78
N SER A 295 -9.33 -13.37 7.72
CA SER A 295 -8.89 -14.33 8.73
C SER A 295 -10.10 -14.90 9.46
N PRO A 296 -10.08 -16.18 9.87
CA PRO A 296 -11.08 -16.72 10.79
C PRO A 296 -11.22 -15.89 12.08
N LYS A 297 -10.14 -15.21 12.53
CA LYS A 297 -10.17 -14.31 13.69
C LYS A 297 -11.11 -13.11 13.51
N PHE A 298 -11.39 -12.65 12.28
CA PHE A 298 -12.26 -11.50 12.08
C PHE A 298 -13.74 -11.78 12.38
N ARG A 299 -14.15 -13.05 12.44
CA ARG A 299 -15.52 -13.43 12.83
C ARG A 299 -15.89 -12.93 14.23
N SER A 300 -14.92 -12.84 15.15
CA SER A 300 -15.18 -12.33 16.50
C SER A 300 -15.50 -10.83 16.52
N LEU A 301 -15.12 -10.09 15.48
CA LEU A 301 -15.40 -8.66 15.34
C LEU A 301 -16.86 -8.37 14.96
N ARG A 302 -17.60 -9.39 14.47
CA ARG A 302 -19.00 -9.29 14.04
C ARG A 302 -19.27 -8.18 13.03
N ASN A 303 -18.25 -7.80 12.25
CA ASN A 303 -18.38 -6.85 11.15
C ASN A 303 -18.97 -7.58 9.95
N THR A 304 -20.27 -7.45 9.72
CA THR A 304 -20.90 -7.97 8.49
C THR A 304 -21.11 -6.83 7.50
N PHE A 305 -20.94 -7.13 6.23
CA PHE A 305 -21.17 -6.17 5.15
C PHE A 305 -22.14 -6.75 4.13
N THR A 306 -22.96 -5.88 3.55
CA THR A 306 -23.82 -6.25 2.41
C THR A 306 -22.93 -6.65 1.23
N SER A 307 -23.12 -7.83 0.65
CA SER A 307 -22.40 -8.28 -0.55
C SER A 307 -23.27 -9.28 -1.33
N PRO A 308 -23.32 -9.24 -2.68
CA PRO A 308 -22.65 -8.28 -3.56
C PRO A 308 -23.18 -6.84 -3.42
N GLN A 309 -22.50 -5.91 -4.09
CA GLN A 309 -22.85 -4.50 -4.16
C GLN A 309 -23.36 -4.14 -5.57
N PRO A 310 -24.35 -3.23 -5.68
CA PRO A 310 -24.84 -2.78 -6.98
C PRO A 310 -23.73 -2.03 -7.73
N ARG A 311 -23.88 -1.94 -9.06
CA ARG A 311 -22.92 -1.23 -9.93
C ARG A 311 -22.65 0.19 -9.43
N ASN A 312 -21.37 0.55 -9.30
CA ASN A 312 -20.91 1.90 -9.02
C ASN A 312 -20.00 2.40 -10.15
N PRO A 313 -20.36 3.48 -10.87
CA PRO A 313 -19.54 4.07 -11.94
C PRO A 313 -18.15 4.56 -11.50
N GLU A 314 -17.96 4.87 -10.21
CA GLU A 314 -16.66 5.28 -9.66
C GLU A 314 -15.81 4.07 -9.23
N TYR A 315 -16.35 2.84 -9.36
CA TYR A 315 -15.69 1.59 -8.95
C TYR A 315 -15.27 1.58 -7.46
N THR A 316 -15.82 2.47 -6.65
CA THR A 316 -15.58 2.54 -5.20
C THR A 316 -16.64 1.78 -4.43
N PHE A 317 -16.23 0.79 -3.66
CA PHE A 317 -17.08 -0.04 -2.81
C PHE A 317 -16.56 -0.03 -1.38
N TYR A 318 -17.48 -0.15 -0.42
CA TYR A 318 -17.17 -0.16 1.02
C TYR A 318 -16.34 1.08 1.45
N SER A 319 -15.36 0.89 2.32
CA SER A 319 -14.45 1.96 2.73
C SER A 319 -13.33 2.13 1.70
N VAL A 320 -13.03 3.39 1.38
CA VAL A 320 -11.93 3.74 0.47
C VAL A 320 -10.68 4.05 1.28
N VAL A 321 -9.55 3.47 0.88
CA VAL A 321 -8.20 3.68 1.44
C VAL A 321 -7.24 3.98 0.30
N ASP A 322 -6.04 4.51 0.57
CA ASP A 322 -5.02 4.49 -0.48
C ASP A 322 -4.21 3.19 -0.37
N GLN A 323 -3.72 2.72 -1.52
CA GLN A 323 -2.91 1.52 -1.60
C GLN A 323 -1.67 1.53 -0.67
N VAL A 324 -1.08 2.70 -0.42
CA VAL A 324 0.08 2.85 0.48
C VAL A 324 -0.24 2.56 1.95
N ASP A 325 -1.53 2.55 2.34
CA ASP A 325 -1.97 2.24 3.71
C ASP A 325 -1.78 0.78 4.10
N ILE A 326 -1.56 -0.10 3.11
CA ILE A 326 -1.27 -1.51 3.32
C ILE A 326 -0.03 -1.67 4.21
N VAL A 327 1.02 -0.88 3.97
CA VAL A 327 2.32 -1.03 4.62
C VAL A 327 2.29 -0.80 6.14
N PRO A 328 1.83 0.36 6.67
CA PRO A 328 1.75 0.55 8.11
C PRO A 328 0.73 -0.38 8.78
N THR A 329 -0.32 -0.77 8.03
CA THR A 329 -1.31 -1.73 8.49
C THR A 329 -0.69 -3.11 8.69
N LEU A 330 0.10 -3.61 7.73
CA LEU A 330 0.84 -4.87 7.86
C LEU A 330 1.83 -4.80 9.03
N GLY A 331 2.60 -3.71 9.16
CA GLY A 331 3.55 -3.52 10.25
C GLY A 331 2.89 -3.61 11.62
N THR A 332 1.69 -3.06 11.73
CA THR A 332 0.88 -3.15 12.94
C THR A 332 0.35 -4.57 13.18
N LEU A 333 -0.27 -5.20 12.17
CA LEU A 333 -0.94 -6.49 12.32
C LEU A 333 0.02 -7.67 12.49
N LEU A 334 1.23 -7.57 11.94
CA LEU A 334 2.28 -8.58 12.00
C LEU A 334 3.42 -8.18 12.95
N GLY A 335 3.31 -7.01 13.58
CA GLY A 335 4.20 -6.45 14.57
C GLY A 335 5.67 -6.31 14.15
N PHE A 336 5.93 -5.76 12.98
CA PHE A 336 7.25 -5.27 12.56
C PHE A 336 7.23 -3.73 12.44
N SER A 337 8.41 -3.13 12.38
CA SER A 337 8.55 -1.68 12.28
C SER A 337 8.12 -1.17 10.91
N ILE A 338 7.29 -0.13 10.89
CA ILE A 338 6.80 0.46 9.65
C ILE A 338 8.02 1.04 8.89
N PRO A 339 8.20 0.71 7.60
CA PRO A 339 9.27 1.26 6.77
C PRO A 339 9.36 2.77 6.89
N ALA A 340 10.56 3.30 7.09
CA ALA A 340 10.79 4.69 7.46
C ALA A 340 10.22 5.67 6.43
N GLY A 341 10.31 5.34 5.14
CA GLY A 341 9.77 6.15 4.04
C GLY A 341 8.26 6.04 3.83
N SER A 342 7.54 5.18 4.56
CA SER A 342 6.10 4.98 4.39
C SER A 342 5.31 6.22 4.82
N VAL A 343 4.45 6.70 3.93
CA VAL A 343 3.50 7.80 4.15
C VAL A 343 2.06 7.33 4.34
N GLY A 344 1.85 6.01 4.34
CA GLY A 344 0.54 5.41 4.61
C GLY A 344 0.05 5.66 6.03
N VAL A 345 -1.26 5.52 6.22
CA VAL A 345 -1.90 5.49 7.54
C VAL A 345 -2.45 4.11 7.84
N VAL A 346 -2.47 3.73 9.11
CA VAL A 346 -3.10 2.46 9.53
C VAL A 346 -4.60 2.48 9.21
N ILE A 347 -5.09 1.41 8.60
CA ILE A 347 -6.51 1.27 8.25
C ILE A 347 -7.34 1.07 9.53
N LYS A 348 -8.08 2.10 9.91
CA LYS A 348 -8.82 2.18 11.18
C LYS A 348 -9.78 1.00 11.44
N GLN A 349 -10.40 0.47 10.39
CA GLN A 349 -11.37 -0.63 10.50
C GLN A 349 -10.72 -1.92 11.00
N LEU A 350 -9.40 -2.06 10.84
CA LEU A 350 -8.64 -3.22 11.32
C LEU A 350 -8.16 -3.07 12.76
N LEU A 351 -8.27 -1.89 13.37
CA LEU A 351 -7.90 -1.67 14.78
C LEU A 351 -8.78 -2.48 15.74
N ALA A 352 -9.99 -2.82 15.33
CA ALA A 352 -10.93 -3.60 16.15
C ALA A 352 -10.37 -4.99 16.55
N ILE A 353 -9.34 -5.49 15.86
CA ILE A 353 -8.67 -6.74 16.24
C ILE A 353 -7.87 -6.62 17.54
N PHE A 354 -7.50 -5.40 17.93
CA PHE A 354 -6.82 -5.15 19.20
C PHE A 354 -7.86 -5.04 20.32
N PRO A 355 -7.68 -5.79 21.43
CA PRO A 355 -8.74 -6.04 22.40
C PRO A 355 -9.11 -4.83 23.26
N ASP A 356 -8.21 -3.85 23.41
CA ASP A 356 -8.44 -2.68 24.24
C ASP A 356 -8.08 -1.38 23.50
N PHE A 357 -8.76 -0.31 23.92
CA PHE A 357 -8.58 1.03 23.37
C PHE A 357 -7.14 1.53 23.50
N SER A 358 -6.46 1.18 24.59
CA SER A 358 -5.09 1.58 24.84
C SER A 358 -4.12 1.02 23.79
N GLN A 359 -4.31 -0.23 23.36
CA GLN A 359 -3.56 -0.85 22.26
C GLN A 359 -3.86 -0.16 20.94
N GLN A 360 -5.14 0.09 20.63
CA GLN A 360 -5.53 0.81 19.42
C GLN A 360 -4.89 2.22 19.38
N MET A 361 -4.86 2.91 20.52
CA MET A 361 -4.20 4.22 20.63
C MET A 361 -2.70 4.12 20.38
N ARG A 362 -2.02 3.14 20.99
CA ARG A 362 -0.57 2.92 20.77
C ARG A 362 -0.25 2.70 19.29
N VAL A 363 -1.08 1.93 18.58
CA VAL A 363 -0.95 1.74 17.13
C VAL A 363 -1.04 3.08 16.39
N LEU A 364 -2.11 3.83 16.64
CA LEU A 364 -2.36 5.09 15.94
C LEU A 364 -1.25 6.11 16.23
N MET A 365 -0.80 6.20 17.48
CA MET A 365 0.28 7.09 17.90
C MET A 365 1.62 6.74 17.27
N ARG A 366 1.95 5.46 17.13
CA ARG A 366 3.18 5.02 16.44
C ARG A 366 3.17 5.45 14.97
N ASN A 367 2.05 5.25 14.28
CA ASN A 367 1.91 5.68 12.89
C ASN A 367 1.92 7.21 12.76
N ALA A 368 1.27 7.94 13.67
CA ALA A 368 1.27 9.40 13.69
C ALA A 368 2.69 9.98 13.85
N ARG A 369 3.50 9.42 14.77
CA ARG A 369 4.90 9.82 14.99
C ARG A 369 5.73 9.71 13.73
N GLN A 370 5.62 8.59 13.04
CA GLN A 370 6.35 8.37 11.81
C GLN A 370 6.00 9.43 10.77
N ILE A 371 4.72 9.69 10.55
CA ILE A 371 4.30 10.67 9.53
C ILE A 371 4.73 12.08 9.93
N VAL A 372 4.67 12.43 11.21
CA VAL A 372 5.17 13.72 11.73
C VAL A 372 6.69 13.85 11.53
N THR A 373 7.43 12.77 11.76
CA THR A 373 8.88 12.73 11.53
C THR A 373 9.21 12.97 10.05
N LEU A 374 8.50 12.28 9.15
CA LEU A 374 8.61 12.49 7.71
C LEU A 374 8.26 13.92 7.30
N LEU A 375 7.21 14.50 7.89
CA LEU A 375 6.83 15.90 7.64
C LEU A 375 7.92 16.88 8.09
N ARG A 376 8.49 16.70 9.28
CA ARG A 376 9.58 17.55 9.78
C ARG A 376 10.78 17.51 8.84
N LEU A 377 11.18 16.31 8.41
CA LEU A 377 12.30 16.12 7.49
C LEU A 377 12.04 16.74 6.12
N LYS A 378 10.85 16.51 5.55
CA LYS A 378 10.44 17.09 4.26
C LYS A 378 10.48 18.62 4.25
N HIS A 379 10.17 19.25 5.38
CA HIS A 379 10.12 20.70 5.52
C HIS A 379 11.38 21.32 6.15
N GLY A 380 12.42 20.52 6.43
CA GLY A 380 13.67 21.01 7.04
C GLY A 380 13.47 21.61 8.43
N LEU A 381 12.54 21.07 9.22
CA LEU A 381 12.17 21.58 10.53
C LEU A 381 13.00 20.88 11.61
N GLU A 382 14.18 21.43 11.92
CA GLU A 382 15.07 20.99 12.99
C GLU A 382 14.79 21.77 14.29
N GLY A 383 13.75 21.36 15.04
CA GLY A 383 13.49 21.90 16.40
C GLY A 383 12.01 22.01 16.78
N PRO A 384 11.71 22.38 18.05
CA PRO A 384 10.36 22.74 18.46
C PRO A 384 9.91 23.92 17.61
N ILE A 385 8.76 23.79 16.95
CA ILE A 385 8.25 24.88 16.13
C ILE A 385 7.93 26.04 17.06
N HIS A 386 8.52 27.20 16.79
CA HIS A 386 7.99 28.46 17.31
C HIS A 386 6.58 28.63 16.73
N LEU A 387 5.60 28.13 17.46
CA LEU A 387 4.16 28.16 17.13
C LEU A 387 3.59 29.58 17.16
N ASP A 388 4.43 30.61 17.24
CA ASP A 388 4.07 32.03 17.23
C ASP A 388 3.26 32.43 15.97
N SER A 389 3.30 31.61 14.91
CA SER A 389 2.50 31.80 13.68
C SER A 389 1.15 31.08 13.67
N CYS A 390 0.83 30.29 14.71
CA CYS A 390 -0.41 29.52 14.82
C CYS A 390 -1.20 30.01 16.03
N ASP A 391 -2.51 30.12 15.91
CA ASP A 391 -3.34 30.46 17.07
C ASP A 391 -3.53 29.27 18.04
N SER A 392 -4.22 29.51 19.15
CA SER A 392 -4.56 28.49 20.15
C SER A 392 -5.52 27.41 19.65
N THR A 393 -5.97 27.47 18.39
CA THR A 393 -6.74 26.43 17.69
C THR A 393 -5.94 25.72 16.60
N CYS A 394 -4.62 25.97 16.51
CA CYS A 394 -3.74 25.49 15.45
C CYS A 394 -4.11 25.95 14.05
N HIS A 395 -4.75 27.12 13.95
CA HIS A 395 -4.95 27.78 12.66
C HIS A 395 -3.66 28.50 12.25
N CYS A 396 -2.93 27.93 11.29
CA CYS A 396 -1.61 28.42 10.82
C CYS A 396 -1.67 29.08 9.44
N GLY A 397 -2.79 29.71 9.08
CA GLY A 397 -3.02 30.28 7.75
C GLY A 397 -3.11 29.17 6.68
N SER A 398 -2.39 29.34 5.56
CA SER A 398 -2.30 28.33 4.50
C SER A 398 -1.19 27.28 4.74
N ASP A 399 -0.38 27.44 5.79
CA ASP A 399 0.70 26.50 6.11
C ASP A 399 0.15 25.26 6.81
N LYS A 400 -0.27 24.33 5.96
CA LYS A 400 -0.81 23.03 6.32
C LYS A 400 0.17 22.20 7.15
N ALA A 401 1.46 22.18 6.81
CA ALA A 401 2.47 21.42 7.55
C ALA A 401 2.59 21.92 9.00
N ARG A 402 2.62 23.24 9.20
CA ARG A 402 2.62 23.83 10.55
C ARG A 402 1.35 23.52 11.34
N ARG A 403 0.18 23.48 10.70
CA ARG A 403 -1.07 23.10 11.37
C ARG A 403 -0.99 21.69 11.96
N VAL A 404 -0.51 20.72 11.19
CA VAL A 404 -0.38 19.34 11.67
C VAL A 404 0.62 19.23 12.81
N LEU A 405 1.75 19.91 12.70
CA LEU A 405 2.76 19.90 13.74
C LEU A 405 2.25 20.60 15.01
N CYS A 406 1.47 21.68 14.88
CA CYS A 406 0.77 22.30 16.01
C CYS A 406 -0.20 21.33 16.71
N LEU A 407 -1.03 20.61 15.93
CA LEU A 407 -1.96 19.64 16.49
C LEU A 407 -1.21 18.51 17.23
N TRP A 408 -0.09 18.05 16.66
CA TRP A 408 0.79 17.05 17.25
C TRP A 408 1.40 17.50 18.59
N GLU A 409 1.99 18.70 18.64
CA GLU A 409 2.56 19.25 19.88
C GLU A 409 1.48 19.43 20.96
N ARG A 410 0.29 19.90 20.58
CA ARG A 410 -0.83 20.05 21.51
C ARG A 410 -1.30 18.72 22.07
N PHE A 411 -1.44 17.71 21.23
CA PHE A 411 -1.83 16.37 21.66
C PHE A 411 -0.84 15.83 22.71
N ASN A 412 0.46 15.88 22.42
CA ASN A 412 1.50 15.43 23.36
C ASN A 412 1.55 16.27 24.65
N SER A 413 1.25 17.58 24.57
CA SER A 413 1.17 18.45 25.74
C SER A 413 -0.02 18.10 26.65
N ILE A 414 -1.15 17.67 26.08
CA ILE A 414 -2.36 17.28 26.82
C ILE A 414 -2.17 15.90 27.47
N GLU A 415 -1.58 14.93 26.77
CA GLU A 415 -1.23 13.63 27.37
C GLU A 415 -0.28 13.75 28.57
N SER A 416 0.59 14.78 28.58
CA SER A 416 1.46 15.05 29.74
C SER A 416 0.70 15.59 30.98
N VAL A 417 -0.53 16.07 30.80
CA VAL A 417 -1.33 16.77 31.84
C VAL A 417 -2.57 15.95 32.29
N THR A 418 -3.13 15.08 31.44
CA THR A 418 -4.36 14.34 31.76
C THR A 418 -4.25 12.87 31.44
N ALA A 419 -4.20 12.03 32.47
CA ALA A 419 -4.68 10.66 32.38
C ALA A 419 -6.23 10.68 32.39
N ARG A 420 -6.88 10.12 31.35
CA ARG A 420 -8.30 9.65 31.22
C ARG A 420 -9.22 10.37 30.21
N SER A 421 -9.68 9.67 29.17
CA SER A 421 -11.03 9.06 29.01
C SER A 421 -11.10 8.27 27.68
N GLU A 422 -11.66 7.06 27.64
CA GLU A 422 -11.33 6.04 26.63
C GLU A 422 -12.23 5.93 25.38
N ASP A 423 -13.36 6.63 25.26
CA ASP A 423 -14.32 6.33 24.15
C ASP A 423 -14.47 7.43 23.08
N ALA A 424 -14.10 8.68 23.38
CA ALA A 424 -14.30 9.81 22.44
C ALA A 424 -13.09 10.09 21.52
N ASP A 425 -11.93 9.48 21.79
CA ASP A 425 -10.65 9.93 21.22
C ASP A 425 -10.26 9.24 19.91
N THR A 426 -10.54 7.94 19.69
CA THR A 426 -10.14 7.26 18.44
C THR A 426 -10.68 7.91 17.17
N HIS A 427 -11.88 8.48 17.22
CA HIS A 427 -12.43 9.21 16.07
C HIS A 427 -11.66 10.50 15.78
N ASN A 428 -11.23 11.21 16.82
CA ASN A 428 -10.45 12.44 16.70
C ASN A 428 -9.01 12.12 16.24
N ASP A 429 -8.42 11.03 16.71
CA ASP A 429 -7.05 10.64 16.34
C ASP A 429 -6.97 10.06 14.93
N ALA A 430 -7.97 9.26 14.53
CA ALA A 430 -8.09 8.82 13.14
C ALA A 430 -8.31 10.02 12.19
N ARG A 431 -9.07 11.04 12.63
CA ARG A 431 -9.20 12.31 11.89
C ARG A 431 -7.88 13.07 11.84
N LEU A 432 -7.15 13.15 12.96
CA LEU A 432 -5.84 13.78 13.01
C LEU A 432 -4.87 13.09 12.05
N LEU A 433 -4.79 11.77 12.07
CA LEU A 433 -3.99 10.97 11.12
C LEU A 433 -4.38 11.23 9.66
N GLN A 434 -5.68 11.30 9.37
CA GLN A 434 -6.17 11.60 8.04
C GLN A 434 -5.81 13.04 7.60
N GLU A 435 -5.86 14.02 8.51
CA GLU A 435 -5.37 15.37 8.26
C GLU A 435 -3.85 15.39 8.05
N VAL A 436 -3.05 14.78 8.95
CA VAL A 436 -1.59 14.64 8.87
C VAL A 436 -1.16 14.10 7.50
N ARG A 437 -1.83 13.04 7.05
CA ARG A 437 -1.58 12.38 5.79
C ARG A 437 -1.88 13.26 4.57
N ARG A 438 -3.04 13.93 4.51
CA ARG A 438 -3.41 14.81 3.38
C ARG A 438 -2.30 15.83 3.09
N LEU A 439 -1.63 16.29 4.14
CA LEU A 439 -0.58 17.30 4.06
C LEU A 439 0.78 16.69 3.68
N SER A 440 1.09 15.48 4.15
CA SER A 440 2.31 14.75 3.75
C SER A 440 2.31 14.40 2.26
N LEU A 441 1.16 13.96 1.73
CA LEU A 441 0.99 13.54 0.34
C LEU A 441 0.81 14.70 -0.65
N GLY A 442 0.65 15.95 -0.19
CA GLY A 442 0.40 17.11 -1.06
C GLY A 442 -0.90 17.01 -1.86
N ARG A 443 -1.87 16.20 -1.42
CA ARG A 443 -3.16 16.04 -2.09
C ARG A 443 -4.12 17.12 -1.62
N ASP A 444 -4.22 18.17 -2.43
CA ASP A 444 -5.28 19.17 -2.33
C ASP A 444 -6.48 18.73 -3.17
N LYS A 445 -7.26 17.79 -2.64
CA LYS A 445 -8.66 17.51 -3.01
C LYS A 445 -9.30 16.53 -2.04
#